data_AF-A0AAV0Z9F5-F1
#
_entry.id   AF-A0AAV0Z9F5-F1
#
_cell.length_a   1.000
_cell.length_b   1.000
_cell.length_c   1.000
_cell.angle_alpha   90.00
_cell.angle_beta   90.00
_cell.angle_gamma   90.00
#
_symmetry.space_group_name_H-M   'P 1'
#
loop_
_entity.id
_entity.type
_entity.pdbx_description
1 polymer ?
#
loop_
_entity_poly.entity_id
_entity_poly.type
_entity_poly.pdbx_seq_one_letter_code
_entity_poly.pdbx_strand_id
1 'polypeptide(L)'
;MSLQVLNLLVNALTHDEANVRTAACICLKTVSRSIKNLSAGYFMNERIVIPLVRLLSDLCTSVQVAALGAISNIVVDFTPNKSTIIQCGGIKELVHLTKSMDSSLRLNAVWSLRNMIFLADKMCKEAIFMELTASSVATLICDPEPSCRIL
;
A
#
# COMPACT_ATOMS: atom_id res chain seq x y z
N MET A 1 -5.66 -20.46 -2.66
CA MET A 1 -6.97 -19.77 -2.66
C MET A 1 -7.67 -20.06 -3.99
N SER A 2 -8.98 -20.30 -4.05
CA SER A 2 -9.67 -20.53 -5.33
C SER A 2 -9.92 -19.21 -6.07
N LEU A 3 -10.03 -19.27 -7.40
CA LEU A 3 -10.28 -18.10 -8.26
C LEU A 3 -11.59 -17.37 -7.92
N GLN A 4 -12.57 -18.12 -7.39
CA GLN A 4 -13.85 -17.59 -6.94
C GLN A 4 -13.71 -16.69 -5.71
N VAL A 5 -12.86 -17.07 -4.74
CA VAL A 5 -12.59 -16.25 -3.55
C VAL A 5 -11.85 -14.97 -3.94
N LEU A 6 -10.94 -15.04 -4.92
CA LEU A 6 -10.26 -13.86 -5.45
C LEU A 6 -11.24 -12.87 -6.07
N ASN A 7 -12.18 -13.33 -6.90
CA ASN A 7 -13.19 -12.47 -7.52
C ASN A 7 -14.12 -11.82 -6.47
N LEU A 8 -14.49 -12.57 -5.43
CA LEU A 8 -15.26 -12.00 -4.32
C LEU A 8 -14.49 -10.91 -3.59
N LEU A 9 -13.19 -11.10 -3.35
CA LEU A 9 -12.34 -10.08 -2.73
C LEU A 9 -12.23 -8.83 -3.62
N VAL A 10 -12.02 -9.00 -4.92
CA VAL A 10 -11.97 -7.86 -5.85
C VAL A 10 -13.28 -7.07 -5.86
N ASN A 11 -14.43 -7.75 -5.87
CA ASN A 11 -15.73 -7.09 -5.79
C ASN A 11 -15.93 -6.38 -4.44
N ALA A 12 -15.45 -6.98 -3.34
CA ALA A 12 -15.55 -6.38 -2.02
C ALA A 12 -14.69 -5.12 -1.86
N LEU A 13 -13.59 -4.99 -2.60
CA LEU A 13 -12.76 -3.77 -2.61
C LEU A 13 -13.47 -2.56 -3.21
N THR A 14 -14.45 -2.76 -4.10
CA THR A 14 -15.20 -1.69 -4.77
C THR A 14 -16.63 -1.58 -4.28
N HIS A 15 -16.94 -2.18 -3.12
CA HIS A 15 -18.28 -2.19 -2.55
C HIS A 15 -18.66 -0.83 -1.96
N ASP A 16 -19.94 -0.45 -1.98
CA ASP A 16 -20.43 0.86 -1.50
C ASP A 16 -20.20 1.05 0.00
N GLU A 17 -20.39 -0.01 0.79
CA GLU A 17 -20.15 -0.03 2.23
C GLU A 17 -18.66 -0.03 2.60
N ALA A 18 -18.23 0.99 3.35
CA ALA A 18 -16.85 1.13 3.83
C ALA A 18 -16.38 -0.05 4.71
N ASN A 19 -17.29 -0.64 5.48
CA ASN A 19 -17.00 -1.80 6.32
C ASN A 19 -16.61 -3.02 5.47
N VAL A 20 -17.27 -3.22 4.33
CA VAL A 20 -16.98 -4.31 3.40
C VAL A 20 -15.60 -4.10 2.75
N ARG A 21 -15.30 -2.88 2.29
CA ARG A 21 -13.98 -2.53 1.75
C ARG A 21 -12.87 -2.74 2.78
N THR A 22 -13.10 -2.31 4.03
CA THR A 22 -12.16 -2.50 5.14
C THR A 22 -11.88 -3.98 5.40
N ALA A 23 -12.93 -4.80 5.50
CA ALA A 23 -12.81 -6.23 5.71
C ALA A 23 -12.05 -6.92 4.56
N ALA A 24 -12.29 -6.51 3.32
CA ALA A 24 -11.57 -7.01 2.16
C ALA A 24 -10.06 -6.70 2.25
N CYS A 25 -9.69 -5.46 2.60
CA CYS A 25 -8.29 -5.06 2.80
C CYS A 25 -7.61 -5.86 3.93
N ILE A 26 -8.29 -6.04 5.07
CA ILE A 26 -7.75 -6.84 6.19
C ILE A 26 -7.55 -8.30 5.81
N CYS A 27 -8.49 -8.86 5.05
CA CYS A 27 -8.38 -10.22 4.53
C CYS A 27 -7.16 -10.33 3.61
N LEU A 28 -7.01 -9.41 2.64
CA LEU A 28 -5.85 -9.37 1.74
C LEU A 28 -4.54 -9.25 2.49
N LYS A 29 -4.45 -8.34 3.47
CA LYS A 29 -3.28 -8.19 4.36
C LYS A 29 -2.94 -9.49 5.10
N THR A 30 -3.94 -10.24 5.53
CA THR A 30 -3.74 -11.50 6.26
C THR A 30 -3.25 -12.60 5.33
N VAL A 31 -3.83 -12.69 4.14
CA VAL A 31 -3.44 -13.73 3.17
C VAL A 31 -2.10 -13.43 2.52
N SER A 32 -1.75 -12.15 2.32
CA SER A 32 -0.46 -11.73 1.75
C SER A 32 0.73 -12.03 2.66
N ARG A 33 0.53 -12.22 3.98
CA ARG A 33 1.61 -12.70 4.87
C ARG A 33 2.01 -14.16 4.63
N SER A 34 1.18 -14.94 3.93
CA SER A 34 1.48 -16.34 3.65
C SER A 34 2.24 -16.48 2.32
N ILE A 35 3.52 -16.84 2.40
CA ILE A 35 4.42 -17.05 1.25
C ILE A 35 3.83 -18.02 0.22
N LYS A 36 3.07 -19.04 0.66
CA LYS A 36 2.41 -20.02 -0.23
C LYS A 36 1.38 -19.40 -1.18
N ASN A 37 0.76 -18.31 -0.76
CA ASN A 37 -0.26 -17.61 -1.55
C ASN A 37 0.37 -16.59 -2.49
N LEU A 38 1.47 -15.97 -2.05
CA LEU A 38 2.30 -15.07 -2.85
C LEU A 38 3.02 -15.82 -3.99
N SER A 39 3.61 -16.98 -3.69
CA SER A 39 4.37 -17.81 -4.65
C SER A 39 3.52 -18.42 -5.76
N ALA A 40 2.21 -18.49 -5.56
CA ALA A 40 1.28 -19.06 -6.53
C ALA A 40 0.72 -18.01 -7.52
N GLY A 41 1.22 -16.77 -7.51
CA GLY A 41 0.89 -15.73 -8.50
C GLY A 41 -0.51 -15.11 -8.37
N TYR A 42 -1.38 -15.60 -7.49
CA TYR A 42 -2.75 -15.09 -7.33
C TYR A 42 -2.83 -13.62 -6.89
N PHE A 43 -1.81 -13.13 -6.19
CA PHE A 43 -1.72 -11.75 -5.72
C PHE A 43 -0.86 -10.84 -6.60
N MET A 44 -0.32 -11.39 -7.69
CA MET A 44 0.43 -10.66 -8.72
C MET A 44 -0.53 -10.16 -9.81
N ASN A 45 -1.70 -9.67 -9.43
CA ASN A 45 -2.72 -9.27 -10.38
C ASN A 45 -3.08 -7.80 -10.17
N GLU A 46 -2.95 -7.02 -11.24
CA GLU A 46 -3.40 -5.64 -11.34
C GLU A 46 -4.85 -5.47 -10.84
N ARG A 47 -5.68 -6.52 -10.99
CA ARG A 47 -7.05 -6.57 -10.45
C ARG A 47 -7.17 -6.39 -8.94
N ILE A 48 -6.13 -6.68 -8.17
CA ILE A 48 -6.09 -6.41 -6.72
C ILE A 48 -5.36 -5.10 -6.43
N VAL A 49 -4.21 -4.90 -7.08
CA VAL A 49 -3.32 -3.77 -6.81
C VAL A 49 -3.98 -2.45 -7.18
N ILE A 50 -4.65 -2.37 -8.32
CA ILE A 50 -5.27 -1.13 -8.79
C ILE A 50 -6.40 -0.69 -7.84
N PRO A 51 -7.37 -1.55 -7.46
CA PRO A 51 -8.37 -1.16 -6.47
C PRO A 51 -7.75 -0.76 -5.12
N LEU A 52 -6.73 -1.47 -4.63
CA LEU A 52 -6.05 -1.10 -3.38
C LEU A 52 -5.44 0.29 -3.44
N VAL A 53 -4.78 0.65 -4.56
CA VAL A 53 -4.23 2.00 -4.74
C VAL A 53 -5.34 3.05 -4.75
N ARG A 54 -6.50 2.77 -5.38
CA ARG A 54 -7.65 3.70 -5.37
C ARG A 54 -8.20 3.93 -3.96
N LEU A 55 -8.19 2.90 -3.11
CA LEU A 55 -8.64 3.00 -1.72
C LEU A 55 -7.72 3.86 -0.83
N LEU A 56 -6.53 4.25 -1.29
CA LEU A 56 -5.70 5.24 -0.60
C LEU A 56 -6.36 6.62 -0.56
N SER A 57 -7.26 6.92 -1.50
CA SER A 57 -8.03 8.16 -1.56
C SER A 57 -9.49 7.96 -1.13
N ASP A 58 -9.80 6.88 -0.39
CA ASP A 58 -11.15 6.62 0.13
C ASP A 58 -11.60 7.71 1.12
N LEU A 59 -12.90 7.97 1.17
CA LEU A 59 -13.50 8.93 2.11
C LEU A 59 -13.38 8.46 3.57
N CYS A 60 -13.25 7.15 3.80
CA CYS A 60 -13.14 6.58 5.12
C CYS A 60 -11.69 6.28 5.49
N THR A 61 -11.20 6.94 6.55
CA THR A 61 -9.84 6.73 7.09
C THR A 61 -9.55 5.28 7.47
N SER A 62 -10.55 4.55 8.00
CA SER A 62 -10.41 3.12 8.31
C SER A 62 -10.10 2.27 7.07
N VAL A 63 -10.70 2.60 5.93
CA VAL A 63 -10.46 1.95 4.64
C VAL A 63 -9.05 2.28 4.16
N GLN A 64 -8.63 3.55 4.25
CA GLN A 64 -7.29 3.99 3.87
C GLN A 64 -6.20 3.27 4.69
N VAL A 65 -6.35 3.19 6.02
CA VAL A 65 -5.42 2.47 6.91
C VAL A 65 -5.36 0.98 6.55
N ALA A 66 -6.51 0.34 6.32
CA ALA A 66 -6.56 -1.06 5.96
C ALA A 66 -5.91 -1.32 4.59
N ALA A 67 -6.15 -0.45 3.60
CA ALA A 67 -5.56 -0.53 2.28
C ALA A 67 -4.04 -0.36 2.32
N LEU A 68 -3.54 0.64 3.06
CA LEU A 68 -2.10 0.83 3.29
C LEU A 68 -1.45 -0.42 3.90
N GLY A 69 -2.07 -0.99 4.94
CA GLY A 69 -1.56 -2.20 5.58
C GLY A 69 -1.57 -3.43 4.67
N ALA A 70 -2.46 -3.50 3.69
CA ALA A 70 -2.44 -4.55 2.66
C ALA A 70 -1.32 -4.31 1.66
N ILE A 71 -1.19 -3.08 1.16
CA ILE A 71 -0.14 -2.67 0.21
C ILE A 71 1.25 -2.91 0.80
N SER A 72 1.50 -2.50 2.06
CA SER A 72 2.79 -2.65 2.72
C SER A 72 3.29 -4.09 2.71
N ASN A 73 2.39 -5.08 2.76
CA ASN A 73 2.77 -6.50 2.71
C ASN A 73 2.94 -7.02 1.29
N ILE A 74 2.09 -6.57 0.35
CA ILE A 74 2.11 -7.02 -1.05
C ILE A 74 3.39 -6.57 -1.77
N VAL A 75 3.98 -5.45 -1.35
CA VAL A 75 5.13 -4.83 -2.02
C VAL A 75 6.49 -5.30 -1.49
N VAL A 76 6.59 -6.04 -0.39
CA VAL A 76 7.92 -6.40 0.19
C VAL A 76 8.77 -7.19 -0.81
N ASP A 77 8.22 -8.25 -1.39
CA ASP A 77 8.98 -9.23 -2.18
C ASP A 77 8.65 -9.23 -3.69
N PHE A 78 7.75 -8.35 -4.16
CA PHE A 78 7.19 -8.45 -5.52
C PHE A 78 7.38 -7.20 -6.37
N THR A 79 8.42 -7.19 -7.20
CA THR A 79 8.74 -6.10 -8.14
C THR A 79 7.61 -5.75 -9.11
N PRO A 80 6.86 -6.70 -9.72
CA PRO A 80 5.75 -6.35 -10.63
C PRO A 80 4.64 -5.54 -9.96
N ASN A 81 4.36 -5.82 -8.68
CA ASN A 81 3.38 -5.06 -7.90
C ASN A 81 3.88 -3.63 -7.65
N LYS A 82 5.19 -3.44 -7.39
CA LYS A 82 5.79 -2.11 -7.25
C LYS A 82 5.63 -1.30 -8.53
N SER A 83 5.95 -1.88 -9.68
CA SER A 83 5.79 -1.22 -10.98
C SER A 83 4.34 -0.79 -11.22
N THR A 84 3.38 -1.66 -10.91
CA THR A 84 1.94 -1.35 -11.06
C THR A 84 1.51 -0.19 -10.16
N ILE A 85 1.95 -0.17 -8.90
CA ILE A 85 1.65 0.92 -7.95
C ILE A 85 2.24 2.24 -8.46
N ILE A 86 3.47 2.23 -8.97
CA ILE A 86 4.10 3.42 -9.55
C ILE A 86 3.29 3.92 -10.75
N GLN A 87 2.91 3.03 -11.67
CA GLN A 87 2.12 3.38 -12.87
C GLN A 87 0.73 3.95 -12.54
N CYS A 88 0.12 3.51 -11.44
CA CYS A 88 -1.18 4.00 -10.99
C CYS A 88 -1.10 5.29 -10.15
N GLY A 89 0.08 5.92 -10.03
CA GLY A 89 0.27 7.11 -9.21
C GLY A 89 0.29 6.86 -7.71
N GLY A 90 0.42 5.60 -7.27
CA GLY A 90 0.36 5.24 -5.86
C GLY A 90 1.49 5.85 -5.03
N ILE A 91 2.66 6.14 -5.60
CA ILE A 91 3.74 6.85 -4.88
C ILE A 91 3.29 8.25 -4.46
N LYS A 92 2.62 8.99 -5.35
CA LYS A 92 2.12 10.33 -5.07
C LYS A 92 1.12 10.31 -3.92
N GLU A 93 0.21 9.34 -3.92
CA GLU A 93 -0.76 9.18 -2.83
C GLU A 93 -0.11 8.75 -1.51
N LEU A 94 0.87 7.86 -1.55
CA LEU A 94 1.64 7.51 -0.35
C LEU A 94 2.35 8.74 0.23
N VAL A 95 2.98 9.58 -0.60
CA VAL A 95 3.62 10.84 -0.17
C VAL A 95 2.61 11.87 0.31
N HIS A 96 1.39 11.86 -0.21
CA HIS A 96 0.32 12.70 0.32
C HIS A 96 -0.10 12.25 1.73
N LEU A 97 -0.28 10.94 1.92
CA LEU A 97 -0.73 10.35 3.18
C LEU A 97 0.31 10.46 4.31
N THR A 98 1.61 10.54 4.00
CA THR A 98 2.64 10.84 5.02
C THR A 98 2.49 12.23 5.65
N LYS A 99 1.74 13.13 5.02
CA LYS A 99 1.45 14.49 5.51
C LYS A 99 0.09 14.59 6.20
N SER A 100 -0.60 13.46 6.38
CA SER A 100 -1.91 13.42 7.05
C SER A 100 -1.83 13.86 8.50
N MET A 101 -2.89 14.47 9.03
CA MET A 101 -3.00 14.76 10.46
C MET A 101 -3.21 13.49 11.31
N ASP A 102 -3.68 12.40 10.70
CA ASP A 102 -3.86 11.10 11.35
C ASP A 102 -2.53 10.34 11.43
N SER A 103 -2.09 10.00 12.65
CA SER A 103 -0.81 9.31 12.85
C SER A 103 -0.79 7.87 12.31
N SER A 104 -1.93 7.19 12.30
CA SER A 104 -2.02 5.84 11.73
C SER A 104 -1.83 5.88 10.22
N LEU A 105 -2.42 6.87 9.54
CA LEU A 105 -2.18 7.08 8.11
C LEU A 105 -0.71 7.41 7.82
N ARG A 106 -0.11 8.34 8.59
CA ARG A 106 1.30 8.68 8.43
C ARG A 106 2.20 7.46 8.59
N LEU A 107 2.04 6.71 9.69
CA LEU A 107 2.83 5.52 10.00
C LEU A 107 2.76 4.48 8.87
N ASN A 108 1.54 4.13 8.45
CA ASN A 108 1.34 3.09 7.45
C ASN A 108 1.81 3.54 6.06
N ALA A 109 1.70 4.83 5.74
CA ALA A 109 2.23 5.39 4.49
C ALA A 109 3.77 5.35 4.47
N VAL A 110 4.43 5.72 5.58
CA VAL A 110 5.88 5.62 5.74
C VAL A 110 6.37 4.18 5.59
N TRP A 111 5.72 3.24 6.27
CA TRP A 111 6.05 1.82 6.16
C TRP A 111 5.86 1.30 4.73
N SER A 112 4.79 1.72 4.05
CA SER A 112 4.55 1.35 2.65
C SER A 112 5.64 1.89 1.73
N LEU A 113 6.05 3.16 1.89
CA LEU A 113 7.16 3.75 1.13
C LEU A 113 8.49 3.03 1.39
N ARG A 114 8.78 2.69 2.65
CA ARG A 114 9.97 1.90 3.00
C ARG A 114 9.97 0.56 2.29
N ASN A 115 8.84 -0.14 2.28
CA ASN A 115 8.72 -1.45 1.63
C ASN A 115 8.76 -1.35 0.10
N MET A 116 8.30 -0.23 -0.47
CA MET A 116 8.47 0.06 -1.90
C MET A 116 9.94 0.23 -2.28
N ILE A 117 10.75 0.88 -1.44
CA ILE A 117 12.20 1.07 -1.68
C ILE A 117 13.00 -0.22 -1.43
N PHE A 118 12.57 -1.02 -0.45
CA PHE A 118 13.19 -2.30 -0.12
C PHE A 118 13.21 -3.20 -1.36
N LEU A 119 14.38 -3.71 -1.77
CA LEU A 119 14.54 -4.56 -2.97
C LEU A 119 14.00 -3.95 -4.28
N ALA A 120 13.81 -2.62 -4.36
CA ALA A 120 13.51 -1.96 -5.64
C ALA A 120 14.75 -1.88 -6.53
N ASP A 121 14.53 -2.02 -7.83
CA ASP A 121 15.53 -1.73 -8.84
C ASP A 121 15.84 -0.22 -8.90
N LYS A 122 16.88 0.14 -9.64
CA LYS A 122 17.34 1.53 -9.74
C LYS A 122 16.22 2.45 -10.29
N MET A 123 15.47 2.00 -11.29
CA MET A 123 14.41 2.79 -11.90
C MET A 123 13.25 3.05 -10.94
N CYS A 124 12.80 2.03 -10.19
CA CYS A 124 11.76 2.23 -9.17
C CYS A 124 12.24 3.18 -8.06
N LYS A 125 13.49 3.08 -7.63
CA LYS A 125 14.07 4.00 -6.64
C LYS A 125 14.07 5.43 -7.16
N GLU A 126 14.52 5.67 -8.38
CA GLU A 126 14.52 7.00 -9.00
C GLU A 126 13.10 7.59 -9.08
N ALA A 127 12.11 6.81 -9.52
CA ALA A 127 10.71 7.26 -9.54
C ALA A 127 10.19 7.63 -8.15
N ILE A 128 10.55 6.85 -7.13
CA ILE A 128 10.20 7.12 -5.73
C ILE A 128 10.88 8.41 -5.24
N PHE A 129 12.17 8.61 -5.54
CA PHE A 129 12.92 9.81 -5.16
C PHE A 129 12.48 11.09 -5.87
N MET A 130 11.95 10.99 -7.09
CA MET A 130 11.38 12.14 -7.80
C MET A 130 10.15 12.71 -7.08
N GLU A 131 9.37 11.84 -6.42
CA GLU A 131 8.19 12.23 -5.63
C GLU A 131 8.54 12.55 -4.17
N LEU A 132 9.49 11.81 -3.58
CA LEU A 132 10.04 12.06 -2.25
C LEU A 132 11.13 13.13 -2.30
N THR A 133 10.72 14.40 -2.27
CA THR A 133 11.67 15.51 -2.11
C THR A 133 12.46 15.38 -0.79
N ALA A 134 13.69 15.90 -0.76
CA ALA A 134 14.53 15.92 0.45
C ALA A 134 13.82 16.57 1.66
N SER A 135 12.92 17.52 1.40
CA SER A 135 12.05 18.12 2.41
C SER A 135 11.09 17.10 3.03
N SER A 136 10.43 16.25 2.23
CA SER A 136 9.52 15.20 2.72
C SER A 136 10.26 14.15 3.54
N VAL A 137 11.48 13.80 3.14
CA VAL A 137 12.35 12.88 3.92
C VAL A 137 12.76 13.51 5.26
N ALA A 138 13.10 14.79 5.27
CA ALA A 138 13.43 15.51 6.51
C ALA A 138 12.24 15.56 7.47
N THR A 139 11.02 15.79 6.98
CA THR A 139 9.81 15.78 7.82
C THR A 139 9.57 14.41 8.46
N LEU A 140 9.87 13.33 7.73
CA LEU A 140 9.72 11.95 8.20
C LEU A 140 10.80 11.54 9.21
N ILE A 141 12.00 12.10 9.11
CA ILE A 141 13.06 11.92 10.12
C ILE A 141 12.70 12.67 11.42
N CYS A 142 12.08 13.84 11.28
CA CYS A 142 11.69 14.70 12.39
C CYS A 142 10.24 14.48 12.88
N ASP A 143 9.59 13.37 12.52
CA ASP A 143 8.20 13.13 12.93
C ASP A 143 8.10 13.12 14.48
N PRO A 144 7.10 13.82 15.07
CA PRO A 144 6.91 13.85 16.51
C PRO A 144 6.67 12.45 17.08
N GLU A 145 6.11 11.51 16.30
CA GLU A 145 5.86 10.15 16.72
C GLU A 145 7.03 9.22 16.37
N PRO A 146 7.67 8.57 17.37
CA PRO A 146 8.85 7.73 17.12
C PRO A 146 8.62 6.55 16.18
N SER A 147 7.40 6.00 16.16
CA SER A 147 6.97 4.91 15.28
C SER A 147 7.02 5.31 13.80
N CYS A 148 6.80 6.59 13.51
CA CYS A 148 6.73 7.15 12.15
C CYS A 148 8.10 7.59 11.60
N ARG A 149 9.16 7.53 12.42
CA ARG A 149 10.51 7.86 11.96
C ARG A 149 11.05 6.79 11.01
N ILE A 150 11.72 7.22 9.95
CA ILE A 150 12.36 6.33 8.96
C ILE A 150 13.73 5.81 9.44
N LEU A 151 14.23 6.28 10.59
CA LEU A 151 15.52 5.91 11.19
C LEU A 151 15.34 5.41 12.63
#